data_AF-A0A9R1AXT8-F1
#
_entry.id   AF-A0A9R1AXT8-F1
#
_cell.length_a   1.000
_cell.length_b   1.000
_cell.length_c   1.000
_cell.angle_alpha   90.00
_cell.angle_beta   90.00
_cell.angle_gamma   90.00
#
_symmetry.space_group_name_H-M   'P 1'
#
loop_
_entity.id
_entity.type
_entity.pdbx_description
1 polymer ?
#
loop_
_entity_poly.entity_id
_entity_poly.type
_entity_poly.pdbx_seq_one_letter_code
_entity_poly.pdbx_strand_id
1 'polypeptide(L)'
;MNLSPSAGGGGLPDQPASPEASEEHRCLNSELWHACAGPLVSLPAVGSRVLYFPQGHSEQVSASTNKEMESQIPNYPNLPPQLICQLHNVTMHADAETDEVYAQMTLQPLSPQELKDPFLPAELGNASKQPTNYFCKTLTASDTSTHGGFSVPRRAAEKVFPPLVRAVGFHSAASSTGVGGKRPSWQ
;
A
#
# COMPACT_ATOMS: atom_id res chain seq x y z
N MET A 1 20.87 -8.66 61.61
CA MET A 1 19.74 -8.07 62.33
C MET A 1 18.49 -8.29 61.50
N ASN A 2 17.63 -9.15 62.02
CA ASN A 2 16.34 -9.59 61.51
C ASN A 2 15.43 -8.34 61.31
N LEU A 3 14.45 -8.30 60.41
CA LEU A 3 13.18 -9.03 60.50
C LEU A 3 12.40 -8.90 59.18
N SER A 4 11.86 -10.01 58.68
CA SER A 4 10.61 -10.03 57.92
C SER A 4 9.40 -9.90 58.86
N PRO A 5 8.23 -9.52 58.34
CA PRO A 5 7.07 -10.36 58.60
C PRO A 5 6.22 -10.62 57.35
N SER A 6 5.37 -11.64 57.49
CA SER A 6 4.61 -12.33 56.45
C SER A 6 3.12 -11.97 56.44
N ALA A 7 2.53 -12.07 55.25
CA ALA A 7 1.16 -12.42 54.88
C ALA A 7 -0.04 -11.49 55.20
N GLY A 8 -0.88 -11.29 54.17
CA GLY A 8 -2.26 -10.80 54.28
C GLY A 8 -2.83 -10.42 52.92
N GLY A 9 -3.78 -11.22 52.40
CA GLY A 9 -4.29 -11.13 51.03
C GLY A 9 -5.29 -10.01 50.76
N GLY A 10 -5.57 -9.81 49.47
CA GLY A 10 -6.61 -8.91 48.96
C GLY A 10 -6.56 -8.89 47.43
N GLY A 11 -7.48 -9.63 46.80
CA GLY A 11 -7.55 -9.77 45.35
C GLY A 11 -7.82 -8.46 44.60
N LEU A 12 -7.15 -8.32 43.46
CA LEU A 12 -7.46 -7.33 42.44
C LEU A 12 -7.86 -8.11 41.17
N PRO A 13 -8.99 -7.81 40.52
CA PRO A 13 -9.36 -8.51 39.30
C PRO A 13 -8.42 -8.11 38.15
N ASP A 14 -8.00 -9.14 37.43
CA ASP A 14 -7.36 -9.09 36.11
C ASP A 14 -8.06 -8.09 35.21
N GLN A 15 -7.37 -6.98 34.92
CA GLN A 15 -7.77 -6.06 33.87
C GLN A 15 -7.23 -6.66 32.58
N PRO A 16 -8.08 -7.12 31.63
CA PRO A 16 -7.57 -7.67 30.39
C PRO A 16 -6.81 -6.56 29.67
N ALA A 17 -5.50 -6.79 29.50
CA ALA A 17 -4.68 -6.05 28.57
C ALA A 17 -5.44 -6.01 27.24
N SER A 18 -5.75 -4.79 26.80
CA SER A 18 -6.21 -4.54 25.44
C SER A 18 -5.27 -5.30 24.51
N PRO A 19 -5.79 -6.01 23.49
CA PRO A 19 -4.91 -6.54 22.47
C PRO A 19 -4.25 -5.32 21.84
N GLU A 20 -2.95 -5.14 22.16
CA GLU A 20 -2.05 -4.37 21.33
C GLU A 20 -2.29 -4.92 19.94
N ALA A 21 -3.01 -4.15 19.13
CA ALA A 21 -3.11 -4.42 17.72
C ALA A 21 -1.68 -4.25 17.24
N SER A 22 -0.95 -5.37 17.20
CA SER A 22 0.22 -5.50 16.39
C SER A 22 -0.23 -4.99 15.02
N GLU A 23 0.25 -3.80 14.68
CA GLU A 23 0.27 -3.29 13.31
C GLU A 23 1.14 -4.28 12.54
N GLU A 24 0.59 -5.46 12.27
CA GLU A 24 0.98 -6.26 11.15
C GLU A 24 0.68 -5.34 9.97
N HIS A 25 1.70 -4.63 9.51
CA HIS A 25 1.70 -3.97 8.21
C HIS A 25 1.46 -5.08 7.17
N ARG A 26 0.18 -5.42 6.99
CA ARG A 26 -0.28 -6.53 6.16
C ARG A 26 0.16 -6.20 4.75
N CYS A 27 1.17 -6.91 4.27
CA CYS A 27 1.58 -6.84 2.89
C CYS A 27 0.36 -7.10 2.00
N LEU A 28 0.03 -6.12 1.16
CA LEU A 28 -1.17 -6.22 0.32
C LEU A 28 -0.98 -7.23 -0.79
N ASN A 29 -2.09 -7.82 -1.23
CA ASN A 29 -2.10 -8.57 -2.47
C ASN A 29 -1.57 -7.67 -3.60
N SER A 30 -0.57 -8.15 -4.32
CA SER A 30 0.14 -7.33 -5.32
C SER A 30 -0.78 -6.83 -6.43
N GLU A 31 -1.72 -7.65 -6.92
CA GLU A 31 -2.63 -7.26 -7.99
C GLU A 31 -3.61 -6.18 -7.53
N LEU A 32 -4.14 -6.30 -6.31
CA LEU A 32 -5.02 -5.30 -5.73
C LEU A 32 -4.29 -3.97 -5.53
N TRP A 33 -3.06 -4.00 -5.00
CA TRP A 33 -2.26 -2.80 -4.83
C TRP A 33 -2.00 -2.09 -6.16
N HIS A 34 -1.64 -2.83 -7.22
CA HIS A 34 -1.41 -2.25 -8.55
C HIS A 34 -2.70 -1.71 -9.18
N ALA A 35 -3.84 -2.39 -9.01
CA ALA A 35 -5.13 -1.89 -9.48
C ALA A 35 -5.49 -0.54 -8.84
N CYS A 36 -5.20 -0.36 -7.56
CA CYS A 36 -5.41 0.89 -6.81
C CYS A 36 -4.38 1.96 -7.15
N ALA A 37 -3.11 1.60 -7.32
CA ALA A 37 -2.03 2.55 -7.66
C ALA A 37 -2.20 3.12 -9.08
N GLY A 38 -2.88 2.39 -9.96
CA GLY A 38 -3.23 2.83 -11.31
C GLY A 38 -2.28 2.31 -12.39
N PRO A 39 -2.73 2.32 -13.66
CA PRO A 39 -2.09 1.58 -14.75
C PRO A 39 -0.69 2.09 -15.14
N LEU A 40 -0.33 3.30 -14.73
CA LEU A 40 0.98 3.91 -15.01
C LEU A 40 2.05 3.55 -13.97
N VAL A 41 1.65 2.92 -12.86
CA VAL A 41 2.58 2.55 -11.79
C VAL A 41 3.26 1.22 -12.09
N SER A 42 4.59 1.21 -11.94
CA SER A 42 5.41 -0.01 -11.97
C SER A 42 6.46 0.07 -10.86
N LEU A 43 6.69 -1.05 -10.18
CA LEU A 43 7.70 -1.14 -9.11
C LEU A 43 8.93 -1.89 -9.64
N PRO A 44 10.15 -1.40 -9.33
CA PRO A 44 11.38 -2.08 -9.74
C PRO A 44 11.55 -3.43 -9.04
N ALA A 45 12.28 -4.34 -9.67
CA ALA A 45 12.57 -5.67 -9.11
C ALA A 45 13.53 -5.58 -7.93
N VAL A 46 13.27 -6.33 -6.85
CA VAL A 46 14.25 -6.48 -5.76
C VAL A 46 15.55 -7.05 -6.32
N GLY A 47 16.68 -6.49 -5.90
CA GLY A 47 18.02 -6.79 -6.42
C GLY A 47 18.45 -5.95 -7.61
N SER A 48 17.54 -5.20 -8.24
CA SER A 48 17.87 -4.33 -9.38
C SER A 48 18.65 -3.07 -8.96
N ARG A 49 19.35 -2.47 -9.93
CA ARG A 49 19.94 -1.13 -9.80
C ARG A 49 18.95 -0.08 -10.28
N VAL A 50 18.73 0.95 -9.46
CA VAL A 50 17.81 2.06 -9.75
C VAL A 50 18.53 3.40 -9.58
N LEU A 51 18.05 4.43 -10.28
CA LEU A 51 18.43 5.81 -10.01
C LEU A 51 17.44 6.42 -9.02
N TYR A 52 17.95 6.91 -7.89
CA TYR A 52 17.21 7.68 -6.91
C TYR A 52 17.51 9.18 -7.10
N PHE A 53 16.45 9.99 -7.21
CA PHE A 53 16.53 11.43 -7.37
C PHE A 53 16.00 12.11 -6.09
N PRO A 54 16.87 12.63 -5.21
CA PRO A 54 16.44 13.29 -3.98
C PRO A 54 15.47 14.45 -4.23
N GLN A 55 15.65 15.20 -5.32
CA GLN A 55 14.75 16.29 -5.71
C GLN A 55 13.31 15.78 -5.96
N GLY A 56 13.16 14.71 -6.75
CA GLY A 56 11.84 14.13 -7.04
C GLY A 56 11.16 13.61 -5.77
N HIS A 57 11.92 13.07 -4.82
CA HIS A 57 11.40 12.71 -3.50
C HIS A 57 10.87 13.95 -2.75
N SER A 58 11.63 15.05 -2.71
CA SER A 58 11.19 16.30 -2.06
C SER A 58 9.93 16.87 -2.70
N GLU A 59 9.81 16.79 -4.03
CA GLU A 59 8.60 17.19 -4.77
C GLU A 59 7.40 16.33 -4.36
N GLN A 60 7.57 15.02 -4.26
CA GLN A 60 6.50 14.10 -3.80
C GLN A 60 6.04 14.41 -2.36
N VAL A 61 6.98 14.64 -1.44
CA VAL A 61 6.66 14.97 -0.03
C VAL A 61 5.95 16.31 0.08
N SER A 62 6.34 17.29 -0.74
CA SER A 62 5.68 18.59 -0.79
C SER A 62 4.24 18.45 -1.28
N ALA A 63 4.02 17.68 -2.36
CA ALA A 63 2.70 17.42 -2.91
C ALA A 63 1.77 16.69 -1.92
N SER A 64 2.30 15.74 -1.15
CA SER A 64 1.49 14.96 -0.19
C SER A 64 1.14 15.72 1.08
N THR A 65 1.96 16.68 1.51
CA THR A 65 1.74 17.43 2.75
C THR A 65 0.93 18.71 2.57
N ASN A 66 0.58 19.07 1.32
CA ASN A 66 -0.08 20.33 0.93
C ASN A 66 0.56 21.57 1.56
N LYS A 67 1.86 21.48 1.86
CA LYS A 67 2.70 22.59 2.26
C LYS A 67 3.41 23.02 0.99
N GLU A 68 2.95 24.13 0.40
CA GLU A 68 3.84 24.90 -0.46
C GLU A 68 5.13 25.11 0.33
N MET A 69 6.26 24.80 -0.27
CA MET A 69 7.54 24.66 0.41
C MET A 69 8.02 26.02 0.95
N GLU A 70 7.45 26.45 2.08
CA GLU A 70 7.74 27.70 2.77
C GLU A 70 9.06 27.61 3.56
N SER A 71 9.85 26.57 3.29
CA SER A 71 11.16 26.35 3.88
C SER A 71 12.13 26.02 2.75
N GLN A 72 13.17 26.84 2.60
CA GLN A 72 14.29 26.57 1.70
C GLN A 72 14.70 25.10 1.83
N ILE A 73 14.76 24.34 0.72
CA ILE A 73 15.38 22.99 0.73
C ILE A 73 16.74 23.17 1.39
N PRO A 74 17.03 22.47 2.49
CA PRO A 74 18.34 22.54 3.10
C PRO A 74 19.35 22.18 2.01
N ASN A 75 20.28 23.09 1.71
CA ASN A 75 21.31 22.78 0.74
C ASN A 75 22.18 21.68 1.36
N TYR A 76 22.15 20.49 0.76
CA TYR A 76 23.02 19.38 1.12
C TYR A 76 24.18 19.38 0.12
N PRO A 77 25.25 20.16 0.36
CA PRO A 77 26.32 20.37 -0.64
C PRO A 77 27.03 19.09 -1.07
N ASN A 78 26.94 18.03 -0.26
CA ASN A 78 27.55 16.73 -0.54
C ASN A 78 26.55 15.69 -1.08
N LEU A 79 25.28 16.04 -1.26
CA LEU A 79 24.29 15.12 -1.81
C LEU A 79 24.24 15.28 -3.34
N PRO A 80 24.61 14.25 -4.11
CA PRO A 80 24.52 14.32 -5.56
C PRO A 80 23.05 14.37 -6.01
N PRO A 81 22.76 14.98 -7.18
CA PRO A 81 21.39 15.10 -7.71
C PRO A 81 20.76 13.75 -8.11
N GLN A 82 21.59 12.72 -8.26
CA GLN A 82 21.18 11.35 -8.53
C GLN A 82 22.11 10.38 -7.81
N LEU A 83 21.53 9.31 -7.28
CA LEU A 83 22.24 8.20 -6.64
C LEU A 83 21.91 6.91 -7.37
N ILE A 84 22.92 6.12 -7.73
CA ILE A 84 22.70 4.75 -8.21
C ILE A 84 22.63 3.86 -6.97
N CYS A 85 21.50 3.18 -6.79
CA CYS A 85 21.25 2.35 -5.63
C CYS A 85 20.94 0.91 -6.04
N GLN A 86 21.28 -0.05 -5.19
CA GLN A 86 20.71 -1.39 -5.24
C GLN A 86 19.43 -1.43 -4.39
N LEU A 87 18.35 -1.91 -5.00
CA LEU A 87 17.08 -2.11 -4.33
C LEU A 87 17.10 -3.40 -3.51
N HIS A 88 17.02 -3.28 -2.19
CA HIS A 88 17.08 -4.43 -1.27
C HIS A 88 15.70 -5.01 -0.97
N ASN A 89 14.67 -4.18 -0.92
CA ASN A 89 13.33 -4.62 -0.59
C ASN A 89 12.28 -3.67 -1.18
N VAL A 90 11.10 -4.22 -1.49
CA VAL A 90 9.89 -3.49 -1.85
C VAL A 90 8.71 -4.12 -1.12
N THR A 91 7.99 -3.32 -0.34
CA THR A 91 6.76 -3.74 0.33
C THR A 91 5.62 -2.83 -0.07
N MET A 92 4.41 -3.38 -0.16
CA MET A 92 3.21 -2.72 -0.66
C MET A 92 2.20 -2.59 0.48
N HIS A 93 1.77 -1.35 0.73
CA HIS A 93 0.95 -0.97 1.86
C HIS A 93 -0.18 -0.03 1.42
N ALA A 94 -1.13 0.16 2.33
CA ALA A 94 -2.11 1.24 2.24
C ALA A 94 -2.30 1.86 3.61
N ASP A 95 -2.58 3.15 3.62
CA ASP A 95 -2.97 3.87 4.80
C ASP A 95 -4.34 3.38 5.31
N ALA A 96 -4.45 3.13 6.61
CA ALA A 96 -5.65 2.52 7.20
C ALA A 96 -6.84 3.50 7.30
N GLU A 97 -6.57 4.81 7.23
CA GLU A 97 -7.56 5.88 7.34
C GLU A 97 -7.96 6.40 5.95
N THR A 98 -6.99 6.61 5.05
CA THR A 98 -7.24 7.23 3.75
C THR A 98 -7.40 6.23 2.60
N ASP A 99 -7.08 4.95 2.83
CA ASP A 99 -6.98 3.89 1.80
C ASP A 99 -5.95 4.22 0.69
N GLU A 100 -5.09 5.23 0.88
CA GLU A 100 -4.03 5.58 -0.07
C GLU A 100 -2.96 4.51 -0.10
N VAL A 101 -2.68 3.98 -1.30
CA VAL A 101 -1.65 2.95 -1.50
C VAL A 101 -0.27 3.56 -1.63
N TYR A 102 0.72 2.94 -0.98
CA TYR A 102 2.13 3.34 -1.09
C TYR A 102 3.06 2.13 -1.10
N ALA A 103 4.26 2.33 -1.65
CA ALA A 103 5.31 1.32 -1.65
C ALA A 103 6.49 1.81 -0.82
N GLN A 104 6.96 0.97 0.11
CA GLN A 104 8.17 1.23 0.86
C GLN A 104 9.34 0.49 0.22
N MET A 105 10.38 1.23 -0.13
CA MET A 105 11.57 0.72 -0.78
C MET A 105 12.79 0.90 0.12
N THR A 106 13.62 -0.13 0.22
CA THR A 106 14.92 -0.05 0.91
C THR A 106 16.02 0.04 -0.15
N LEU A 107 16.71 1.19 -0.20
CA LEU A 107 17.74 1.49 -1.19
C LEU A 107 19.11 1.57 -0.51
N GLN A 108 20.11 0.93 -1.11
CA GLN A 108 21.52 1.09 -0.72
C GLN A 108 22.28 1.81 -1.84
N PRO A 109 22.82 3.02 -1.61
CA PRO A 109 23.70 3.68 -2.55
C PRO A 109 24.93 2.81 -2.84
N LEU A 110 25.31 2.68 -4.11
CA LEU A 110 26.49 1.91 -4.52
C LEU A 110 27.77 2.72 -4.34
N SER A 111 28.83 2.04 -3.92
CA SER A 111 30.18 2.59 -3.90
C SER A 111 30.78 2.69 -5.32
N PRO A 112 31.81 3.54 -5.53
CA PRO A 112 32.47 3.65 -6.84
C PRO A 112 33.09 2.35 -7.36
N GLN A 113 33.37 1.39 -6.48
CA GLN A 113 33.87 0.07 -6.86
C GLN A 113 32.74 -0.81 -7.40
N GLU A 114 31.61 -0.88 -6.69
CA GLU A 114 30.45 -1.68 -7.10
C GLU A 114 29.82 -1.19 -8.42
N LEU A 115 29.96 0.11 -8.72
CA LEU A 115 29.53 0.67 -10.00
C LEU A 115 30.29 0.10 -11.19
N LYS A 116 31.54 -0.34 -11.00
CA LYS A 116 32.38 -0.94 -12.04
C LYS A 116 32.11 -2.42 -12.23
N ASP A 117 31.48 -3.07 -11.25
CA ASP A 117 31.17 -4.48 -11.35
C ASP A 117 30.15 -4.71 -12.48
N PRO A 118 30.37 -5.72 -13.34
CA PRO A 118 29.44 -6.08 -14.40
C PRO A 118 28.06 -6.34 -13.80
N PHE A 119 27.12 -5.43 -14.05
CA PHE A 119 25.74 -5.65 -13.65
C PHE A 119 25.08 -6.54 -14.69
N LEU A 120 24.77 -7.77 -14.31
CA LEU A 120 23.78 -8.55 -15.05
C LEU A 120 22.44 -7.86 -14.83
N PRO A 121 21.74 -7.39 -15.89
CA PRO A 121 20.40 -6.87 -15.72
C PRO A 121 19.56 -7.98 -15.09
N ALA A 122 19.19 -7.82 -13.80
CA ALA A 122 18.01 -8.49 -13.29
C ALA A 122 16.91 -8.18 -14.30
N GLU A 123 16.30 -9.21 -14.89
CA GLU A 123 15.49 -9.14 -16.11
C GLU A 123 14.81 -7.78 -16.30
N LEU A 124 15.07 -7.15 -17.44
CA LEU A 124 14.51 -5.86 -17.84
C LEU A 124 13.00 -5.82 -17.58
N GLY A 125 12.61 -5.14 -16.50
CA GLY A 125 11.24 -4.79 -16.18
C GLY A 125 10.35 -6.00 -15.84
N ASN A 126 10.03 -6.16 -14.56
CA ASN A 126 8.87 -6.95 -14.19
C ASN A 126 7.68 -6.40 -14.99
N ALA A 127 7.07 -7.26 -15.80
CA ALA A 127 5.85 -6.92 -16.52
C ALA A 127 4.86 -6.28 -15.55
N SER A 128 4.15 -5.25 -16.02
CA SER A 128 3.11 -4.57 -15.25
C SER A 128 2.25 -5.59 -14.52
N LYS A 129 2.24 -5.55 -13.18
CA LYS A 129 1.43 -6.46 -12.35
C LYS A 129 -0.03 -6.01 -12.27
N GLN A 130 -0.48 -5.24 -13.25
CA GLN A 130 -1.86 -4.84 -13.38
C GLN A 130 -2.70 -6.10 -13.61
N PRO A 131 -3.74 -6.33 -12.79
CA PRO A 131 -4.62 -7.46 -13.03
C PRO A 131 -5.27 -7.32 -14.41
N THR A 132 -5.44 -8.43 -15.11
CA THR A 132 -6.15 -8.41 -16.40
C THR A 132 -7.66 -8.34 -16.21
N ASN A 133 -8.15 -8.81 -15.06
CA ASN A 133 -9.57 -8.90 -14.73
C ASN A 133 -9.98 -7.94 -13.59
N TYR A 134 -10.03 -6.65 -13.90
CA TYR A 134 -10.59 -5.61 -13.04
C TYR A 134 -11.33 -4.55 -13.86
N PHE A 135 -12.08 -3.68 -13.18
CA PHE A 135 -12.59 -2.42 -13.71
C PHE A 135 -12.46 -1.32 -12.64
N CYS A 136 -12.29 -0.08 -13.10
CA CYS A 136 -12.35 1.11 -12.24
C CYS A 136 -13.54 1.95 -12.68
N LYS A 137 -14.27 2.51 -11.71
CA LYS A 137 -15.41 3.39 -11.94
C LYS A 137 -15.34 4.59 -11.01
N THR A 138 -15.37 5.79 -11.59
CA THR A 138 -15.65 7.01 -10.84
C THR A 138 -17.09 6.98 -10.35
N LEU A 139 -17.28 7.08 -9.03
CA LEU A 139 -18.61 7.07 -8.43
C LEU A 139 -19.40 8.31 -8.87
N THR A 140 -20.66 8.09 -9.23
CA THR A 140 -21.62 9.15 -9.56
C THR A 140 -22.46 9.49 -8.33
N ALA A 141 -23.16 10.63 -8.33
CA ALA A 141 -24.00 11.05 -7.22
C ALA A 141 -25.09 10.01 -6.84
N SER A 142 -25.59 9.22 -7.81
CA SER A 142 -26.54 8.15 -7.51
C SER A 142 -25.90 6.95 -6.83
N ASP A 143 -24.62 6.65 -7.11
CA ASP A 143 -23.89 5.55 -6.49
C ASP A 143 -23.61 5.79 -4.99
N THR A 144 -23.50 7.05 -4.57
CA THR A 144 -23.24 7.43 -3.16
C THR A 144 -24.50 7.84 -2.40
N SER A 145 -25.66 7.84 -3.05
CA SER A 145 -26.93 8.18 -2.41
C SER A 145 -27.47 7.04 -1.55
N THR A 146 -28.11 7.36 -0.42
CA THR A 146 -28.69 6.38 0.52
C THR A 146 -29.91 5.64 -0.04
N HIS A 147 -30.47 6.10 -1.16
CA HIS A 147 -31.68 5.53 -1.78
C HIS A 147 -31.40 4.91 -3.16
N GLY A 148 -30.15 4.98 -3.63
CA GLY A 148 -29.70 4.39 -4.89
C GLY A 148 -28.94 3.08 -4.67
N GLY A 149 -28.28 2.62 -5.73
CA GLY A 149 -27.38 1.47 -5.67
C GLY A 149 -26.19 1.67 -6.60
N PHE A 150 -25.21 0.79 -6.51
CA PHE A 150 -24.00 0.84 -7.34
C PHE A 150 -24.26 0.31 -8.75
N SER A 151 -24.10 1.16 -9.77
CA SER A 151 -24.35 0.77 -11.17
C SER A 151 -23.09 0.25 -11.85
N VAL A 152 -23.05 -1.01 -12.27
CA VAL A 152 -21.88 -1.58 -12.97
C VAL A 152 -22.10 -1.59 -14.49
N PRO A 153 -21.18 -1.04 -15.30
CA PRO A 153 -21.25 -1.17 -16.75
C PRO A 153 -21.31 -2.63 -17.16
N ARG A 154 -22.21 -2.99 -18.08
CA ARG A 154 -22.45 -4.38 -18.48
C ARG A 154 -21.16 -5.14 -18.85
N ARG A 155 -20.29 -4.52 -19.66
CA ARG A 155 -19.00 -5.12 -20.06
C ARG A 155 -18.08 -5.41 -18.89
N ALA A 156 -18.11 -4.56 -17.85
CA ALA A 156 -17.35 -4.79 -16.63
C ALA A 156 -17.97 -5.94 -15.84
N ALA A 157 -19.29 -5.96 -15.68
CA ALA A 157 -19.99 -7.02 -14.96
C ALA A 157 -19.75 -8.41 -15.57
N GLU A 158 -19.82 -8.53 -16.90
CA GLU A 158 -19.56 -9.78 -17.64
C GLU A 158 -18.08 -10.23 -17.52
N LYS A 159 -17.17 -9.30 -17.22
CA LYS A 159 -15.74 -9.57 -17.08
C LYS A 159 -15.37 -10.01 -15.66
N VAL A 160 -15.85 -9.28 -14.64
CA VAL A 160 -15.41 -9.45 -13.24
C VAL A 160 -16.34 -10.29 -12.37
N PHE A 161 -17.62 -10.44 -12.71
CA PHE A 161 -18.55 -11.24 -11.92
C PHE A 161 -18.73 -12.64 -12.50
N PRO A 162 -18.97 -13.65 -11.66
CA PRO A 162 -19.39 -14.97 -12.13
C PRO A 162 -20.65 -14.86 -13.02
N PRO A 163 -20.80 -15.74 -14.04
CA PRO A 163 -21.99 -15.74 -14.89
C PRO A 163 -23.28 -15.88 -14.08
N LEU A 164 -24.22 -14.96 -14.29
CA LEU A 164 -25.52 -15.02 -13.65
C LEU A 164 -26.35 -16.14 -14.28
N VAL A 165 -26.67 -17.19 -13.51
CA VAL A 165 -27.65 -18.19 -13.94
C VAL A 165 -29.03 -17.52 -13.91
N ARG A 166 -29.67 -17.38 -15.07
CA ARG A 166 -31.03 -16.84 -15.19
C ARG A 166 -32.06 -17.84 -14.66
N ALA A 167 -32.07 -18.04 -13.34
CA ALA A 167 -33.27 -18.46 -12.63
C ALA A 167 -33.91 -17.17 -12.08
N VAL A 168 -35.21 -17.03 -12.29
CA VAL A 168 -35.99 -15.84 -11.90
C VAL A 168 -35.72 -15.49 -10.42
N GLY A 169 -35.12 -14.32 -10.16
CA GLY A 169 -35.10 -13.70 -8.84
C GLY A 169 -33.99 -14.10 -7.85
N PHE A 170 -32.72 -14.19 -8.25
CA PHE A 170 -31.61 -14.32 -7.30
C PHE A 170 -30.76 -13.04 -7.19
N HIS A 171 -30.54 -12.61 -5.94
CA HIS A 171 -29.44 -11.74 -5.56
C HIS A 171 -28.20 -12.62 -5.34
N SER A 172 -27.09 -12.32 -6.03
CA SER A 172 -25.80 -12.93 -5.73
C SER A 172 -25.07 -12.07 -4.70
N ALA A 173 -24.76 -12.61 -3.53
CA ALA A 173 -23.92 -11.93 -2.55
C ALA A 173 -22.45 -12.05 -2.97
N ALA A 174 -21.80 -10.93 -3.26
CA ALA A 174 -20.35 -10.87 -3.47
C ALA A 174 -19.67 -10.47 -2.16
N SER A 175 -18.61 -11.18 -1.76
CA SER A 175 -17.72 -10.76 -0.68
C SER A 175 -16.37 -10.36 -1.27
N SER A 176 -15.83 -9.22 -0.82
CA SER A 176 -14.50 -8.76 -1.19
C SER A 176 -13.76 -8.23 0.05
N THR A 177 -12.44 -8.16 -0.05
CA THR A 177 -11.57 -7.57 0.96
C THR A 177 -10.99 -6.29 0.39
N GLY A 178 -11.20 -5.17 1.08
CA GLY A 178 -10.63 -3.88 0.72
C GLY A 178 -9.14 -3.79 1.07
N VAL A 179 -8.49 -2.74 0.58
CA VAL A 179 -7.05 -2.54 0.73
C VAL A 179 -6.66 -2.41 2.21
N GLY A 180 -7.40 -1.67 3.04
CA GLY A 180 -7.20 -1.65 4.50
C GLY A 180 -7.63 -2.91 5.26
N GLY A 181 -7.87 -4.04 4.59
CA GLY A 181 -8.39 -5.27 5.21
C GLY A 181 -9.85 -5.18 5.70
N LYS A 182 -10.52 -4.05 5.44
CA LYS A 182 -11.93 -3.80 5.75
C LYS A 182 -12.79 -4.45 4.68
N ARG A 183 -13.91 -5.08 5.08
CA ARG A 183 -14.95 -5.47 4.11
C ARG A 183 -15.63 -4.20 3.61
N PRO A 184 -15.71 -3.96 2.29
CA PRO A 184 -16.47 -2.84 1.79
C PRO A 184 -17.96 -3.08 2.12
N SER A 185 -18.56 -2.12 2.81
CA SER A 185 -19.99 -2.14 3.14
C SER A 185 -20.77 -1.53 1.97
N TRP A 186 -21.26 -2.39 1.08
CA TRP A 186 -22.31 -2.00 0.15
C TRP A 186 -23.64 -2.38 0.81
N GLN A 187 -24.49 -1.38 1.10
CA GLN A 187 -25.87 -1.59 1.55
C GLN A 187 -26.76 -1.93 0.35
#